data_AF-A0A662PNX3-F1
#
_entry.id   AF-A0A662PNX3-F1
#
_cell.length_a   1.000
_cell.length_b   1.000
_cell.length_c   1.000
_cell.angle_alpha   90.00
_cell.angle_beta   90.00
_cell.angle_gamma   90.00
#
_symmetry.space_group_name_H-M   'P 1'
#
loop_
_entity.id
_entity.type
_entity.pdbx_description
1 polymer ?
#
loop_
_entity_poly.entity_id
_entity_poly.type
_entity_poly.pdbx_seq_one_letter_code
_entity_poly.pdbx_strand_id
1 'polypeptide(L)'
;MKNATKIKEKLGIKEKTLKSYVNFGNLLFEEEKQNIPPSYEEFLALLKEKLFQKLPLHKVLNEMENKSQPLNSIVLQELLKKHGIKISTSSCKALLSLLKKLGVICSIPKTIYSKSTEDLVLSHILAKGEVKFSDIKKKFPIRDIDDIIIKLWAEGKIDIPGLNIPQEVAKKHGRHIPADQINQLPPSKFINSYIDRESGKKFFEIVIAPEDKVRIIVT
;
A
#
# COMPACT_ATOMS: atom_id res chain seq x y z
N MET A 1 9.64 35.60 -0.30
CA MET A 1 9.55 35.39 -1.76
C MET A 1 10.72 35.96 -2.61
N LYS A 2 11.82 36.49 -2.05
CA LYS A 2 12.91 37.13 -2.83
C LYS A 2 14.06 36.21 -3.31
N ASN A 3 14.01 34.89 -3.10
CA ASN A 3 15.15 33.99 -3.32
C ASN A 3 14.99 32.92 -4.43
N ALA A 4 13.83 32.79 -5.07
CA ALA A 4 13.59 31.70 -6.03
C ALA A 4 14.49 31.79 -7.28
N THR A 5 14.78 33.00 -7.75
CA THR A 5 15.55 33.25 -8.98
C THR A 5 17.05 32.95 -8.79
N LYS A 6 17.65 33.36 -7.65
CA LYS A 6 19.05 33.04 -7.31
C LYS A 6 19.28 31.54 -7.09
N ILE A 7 18.29 30.84 -6.53
CA ILE A 7 18.37 29.39 -6.29
C ILE A 7 18.22 28.62 -7.62
N LYS A 8 17.41 29.12 -8.56
CA LYS A 8 17.24 28.56 -9.91
C LYS A 8 18.54 28.57 -10.71
N GLU A 9 19.29 29.67 -10.67
CA GLU A 9 20.59 29.81 -11.36
C GLU A 9 21.68 28.93 -10.75
N LYS A 10 21.73 28.79 -9.41
CA LYS A 10 22.74 27.96 -8.75
C LYS A 10 22.52 26.45 -8.87
N LEU A 11 21.27 25.99 -8.96
CA LEU A 11 20.97 24.56 -8.90
C LEU A 11 20.65 23.91 -10.26
N GLY A 12 20.47 24.70 -11.34
CA GLY A 12 20.21 24.16 -12.69
C GLY A 12 18.88 23.40 -12.83
N ILE A 13 17.91 23.62 -11.94
CA ILE A 13 16.65 22.85 -11.88
C ILE A 13 15.49 23.65 -12.47
N LYS A 14 14.57 22.96 -13.17
CA LYS A 14 13.29 23.53 -13.64
C LYS A 14 12.49 24.14 -12.47
N GLU A 15 11.95 25.34 -12.67
CA GLU A 15 11.34 26.19 -11.64
C GLU A 15 10.16 25.54 -10.87
N LYS A 16 9.40 24.69 -11.55
CA LYS A 16 8.27 23.94 -10.95
C LYS A 16 8.75 22.92 -9.92
N THR A 17 9.88 22.28 -10.20
CA THR A 17 10.53 21.31 -9.31
C THR A 17 11.12 22.02 -8.10
N LEU A 18 11.74 23.19 -8.31
CA LEU A 18 12.31 24.01 -7.24
C LEU A 18 11.25 24.50 -6.25
N LYS A 19 10.12 25.04 -6.73
CA LYS A 19 9.02 25.50 -5.85
C LYS A 19 8.45 24.36 -5.00
N SER A 20 8.30 23.16 -5.55
CA SER A 20 7.82 22.00 -4.80
C SER A 20 8.80 21.59 -3.69
N TYR A 21 10.11 21.63 -3.96
CA TYR A 21 11.13 21.30 -2.97
C TYR A 21 11.36 22.40 -1.92
N VAL A 22 11.26 23.68 -2.28
CA VAL A 22 11.36 24.79 -1.32
C VAL A 22 10.16 24.80 -0.38
N ASN A 23 8.95 24.55 -0.88
CA ASN A 23 7.77 24.44 -0.02
C ASN A 23 7.85 23.23 0.91
N PHE A 24 8.41 22.10 0.44
CA PHE A 24 8.63 20.92 1.28
C PHE A 24 9.78 21.12 2.28
N GLY A 25 10.82 21.86 1.88
CA GLY A 25 11.90 22.31 2.73
C GLY A 25 11.38 23.21 3.85
N ASN A 26 10.66 24.28 3.53
CA ASN A 26 10.09 25.18 4.54
C ASN A 26 9.10 24.47 5.49
N LEU A 27 8.51 23.34 5.07
CA LEU A 27 7.68 22.50 5.92
C LEU A 27 8.50 21.57 6.84
N LEU A 28 9.73 21.24 6.46
CA LEU A 28 10.65 20.39 7.23
C LEU A 28 11.66 21.17 8.07
N PHE A 29 11.99 22.39 7.67
CA PHE A 29 12.90 23.30 8.33
C PHE A 29 12.04 24.44 8.83
N GLU A 30 11.73 24.46 10.13
CA GLU A 30 11.12 25.61 10.80
C GLU A 30 11.82 26.90 10.34
N GLU A 31 11.08 28.00 10.20
CA GLU A 31 11.46 29.22 9.44
C GLU A 31 12.79 29.91 9.86
N GLU A 32 13.54 29.35 10.80
CA GLU A 32 14.78 29.90 11.29
C GLU A 32 16.01 29.42 10.49
N LYS A 33 16.37 30.30 9.53
CA LYS A 33 17.75 30.62 9.14
C LYS A 33 18.72 29.43 9.08
N GLN A 34 18.87 28.77 7.92
CA GLN A 34 20.12 28.07 7.62
C GLN A 34 20.55 28.27 6.16
N ASN A 35 21.87 28.42 6.00
CA ASN A 35 22.58 28.67 4.76
C ASN A 35 22.05 27.80 3.63
N ILE A 36 21.68 28.43 2.51
CA ILE A 36 21.33 27.73 1.29
C ILE A 36 22.55 26.86 0.92
N PRO A 37 22.41 25.52 0.83
CA PRO A 37 23.52 24.66 0.47
C PRO A 37 24.15 25.12 -0.86
N PRO A 38 25.48 25.19 -0.95
CA PRO A 38 26.19 25.66 -2.14
C PRO A 38 25.99 24.75 -3.36
N SER A 39 25.63 23.47 -3.17
CA SER A 39 25.40 22.51 -4.25
C SER A 39 24.12 21.68 -4.05
N TYR A 40 23.64 21.09 -5.15
CA TYR A 40 22.50 20.17 -5.12
C TYR A 40 22.81 18.91 -4.28
N GLU A 41 24.04 18.41 -4.33
CA GLU A 41 24.47 17.24 -3.56
C GLU A 41 24.45 17.51 -2.05
N GLU A 42 24.94 18.68 -1.63
CA GLU A 42 24.87 19.09 -0.22
C GLU A 42 23.43 19.28 0.27
N PHE A 43 22.54 19.78 -0.60
CA PHE A 43 21.11 19.84 -0.29
C PHE A 43 20.50 18.44 -0.10
N LEU A 44 20.82 17.47 -0.96
CA LEU A 44 20.34 16.10 -0.81
C LEU A 44 20.89 15.43 0.46
N ALA A 45 22.17 15.68 0.79
CA ALA A 45 22.79 15.18 2.02
C ALA A 45 22.09 15.73 3.28
N LEU A 46 21.83 17.04 3.33
CA LEU A 46 21.12 17.68 4.42
C LEU A 46 19.67 17.16 4.55
N LEU A 47 18.98 17.00 3.42
CA LEU A 47 17.62 16.45 3.39
C LEU A 47 17.59 15.02 3.91
N LYS A 48 18.57 14.19 3.52
CA LYS A 48 18.73 12.82 4.02
C LYS A 48 18.93 12.85 5.54
N GLU A 49 19.89 13.61 6.05
CA GLU A 49 20.15 13.72 7.49
C GLU A 49 18.89 14.10 8.28
N LYS A 50 18.16 15.11 7.81
CA LYS A 50 16.96 15.61 8.48
C LYS A 50 15.80 14.62 8.47
N LEU A 51 15.65 13.85 7.39
CA LEU A 51 14.67 12.76 7.34
C LEU A 51 14.95 11.71 8.41
N PHE A 52 16.22 11.30 8.55
CA PHE A 52 16.62 10.30 9.56
C PHE A 52 16.61 10.84 10.99
N GLN A 53 16.75 12.16 11.19
CA GLN A 53 16.54 12.81 12.48
C GLN A 53 15.06 12.84 12.89
N LYS A 54 14.16 13.18 11.94
CA LYS A 54 12.72 13.36 12.22
C LYS A 54 11.91 12.07 12.22
N LEU A 55 12.37 11.04 11.52
CA LEU A 55 11.66 9.78 11.34
C LEU A 55 12.56 8.59 11.72
N PRO A 56 12.02 7.52 12.32
CA PRO A 56 12.77 6.34 12.71
C PRO A 56 13.11 5.43 11.51
N LEU A 57 13.56 6.01 10.39
CA LEU A 57 13.75 5.32 9.12
C LEU A 57 14.78 4.19 9.19
N HIS A 58 15.85 4.35 9.97
CA HIS A 58 16.82 3.26 10.16
C HIS A 58 16.17 2.02 10.77
N LYS A 59 15.33 2.20 11.79
CA LYS A 59 14.64 1.09 12.46
C LYS A 59 13.63 0.44 11.51
N VAL A 60 12.82 1.26 10.84
CA VAL A 60 11.78 0.80 9.92
C VAL A 60 12.37 0.05 8.71
N LEU A 61 13.38 0.63 8.06
CA LEU A 61 13.99 0.00 6.87
C LEU A 61 14.73 -1.29 7.23
N ASN A 62 15.41 -1.32 8.39
CA ASN A 62 16.05 -2.54 8.89
C ASN A 62 15.01 -3.63 9.23
N GLU A 63 13.87 -3.26 9.80
CA GLU A 63 12.78 -4.21 10.04
C GLU A 63 12.22 -4.78 8.74
N MET A 64 12.04 -3.93 7.71
CA MET A 64 11.60 -4.38 6.38
C MET A 64 12.59 -5.38 5.77
N GLU A 65 13.89 -5.10 5.87
CA GLU A 65 14.94 -5.97 5.36
C GLU A 65 14.97 -7.31 6.10
N ASN A 66 15.04 -7.30 7.43
CA ASN A 66 15.12 -8.52 8.25
C ASN A 66 13.91 -9.44 8.08
N LYS A 67 12.72 -8.86 7.92
CA LYS A 67 11.48 -9.61 7.67
C LYS A 67 11.21 -9.89 6.19
N SER A 68 12.13 -9.49 5.29
CA SER A 68 11.96 -9.61 3.84
C SER A 68 10.63 -9.02 3.34
N GLN A 69 10.18 -7.92 3.94
CA GLN A 69 8.92 -7.29 3.59
C GLN A 69 9.01 -6.51 2.27
N PRO A 70 7.93 -6.47 1.47
CA PRO A 70 7.92 -5.75 0.21
C PRO A 70 8.04 -4.24 0.42
N LEU A 71 8.83 -3.60 -0.45
CA LEU A 71 9.04 -2.16 -0.44
C LEU A 71 7.86 -1.40 -1.06
N ASN A 72 6.76 -1.28 -0.31
CA ASN A 72 5.57 -0.55 -0.72
C ASN A 72 5.06 0.40 0.38
N SER A 73 4.14 1.30 0.02
CA SER A 73 3.67 2.36 0.91
C SER A 73 2.80 1.88 2.07
N ILE A 74 2.13 0.73 1.93
CA ILE A 74 1.28 0.17 2.99
C ILE A 74 2.16 -0.41 4.09
N VAL A 75 3.18 -1.18 3.73
CA VAL A 75 4.17 -1.69 4.68
C VAL A 75 4.85 -0.55 5.43
N LEU A 76 5.35 0.44 4.70
CA LEU A 76 6.02 1.59 5.31
C LEU A 76 5.10 2.34 6.29
N GLN A 77 3.83 2.51 5.92
CA GLN A 77 2.84 3.19 6.76
C GLN A 77 2.60 2.44 8.07
N GLU A 78 2.38 1.12 8.00
CA GLU A 78 2.11 0.31 9.20
C GLU A 78 3.33 0.24 10.12
N LEU A 79 4.54 0.10 9.57
CA LEU A 79 5.76 0.13 10.38
C LEU A 79 6.01 1.49 11.03
N LEU A 80 5.82 2.60 10.30
CA LEU A 80 5.90 3.95 10.88
C LEU A 80 4.87 4.14 11.99
N LYS A 81 3.66 3.61 11.81
CA LYS A 81 2.58 3.65 12.82
C LYS A 81 2.94 2.84 14.07
N LYS A 82 3.59 1.67 13.93
CA LYS A 82 4.13 0.88 15.07
C LYS A 82 5.15 1.69 15.88
N HIS A 83 5.89 2.60 15.24
CA HIS A 83 6.79 3.54 15.89
C HIS A 83 6.14 4.88 16.30
N GLY A 84 4.81 4.95 16.35
CA GLY A 84 4.07 6.14 16.81
C GLY A 84 3.91 7.25 15.77
N ILE A 85 4.38 7.06 14.53
CA ILE A 85 4.28 8.06 13.46
C ILE A 85 3.00 7.83 12.66
N LYS A 86 2.04 8.72 12.79
CA LYS A 86 0.81 8.73 11.97
C LYS A 86 1.08 9.48 10.67
N ILE A 87 1.10 8.74 9.57
CA ILE A 87 1.34 9.28 8.23
C ILE A 87 0.33 8.68 7.25
N SER A 88 -0.10 9.46 6.25
CA SER A 88 -1.00 8.97 5.20
C SER A 88 -0.26 8.08 4.20
N THR A 89 -1.01 7.22 3.50
CA THR A 89 -0.45 6.36 2.45
C THR A 89 0.15 7.17 1.30
N SER A 90 -0.45 8.32 0.94
CA SER A 90 0.08 9.22 -0.09
C SER A 90 1.42 9.82 0.32
N SER A 91 1.57 10.24 1.57
CA SER A 91 2.85 10.72 2.10
C SER A 91 3.89 9.59 2.18
N CYS A 92 3.50 8.36 2.47
CA CYS A 92 4.41 7.20 2.39
C CYS A 92 4.89 6.93 0.96
N LYS A 93 4.03 7.08 -0.06
CA LYS A 93 4.44 7.00 -1.48
C LYS A 93 5.46 8.08 -1.82
N ALA A 94 5.23 9.32 -1.37
CA ALA A 94 6.15 10.43 -1.58
C ALA A 94 7.50 10.18 -0.87
N LEU A 95 7.46 9.69 0.36
CA LEU A 95 8.65 9.33 1.14
C LEU A 95 9.46 8.23 0.46
N LEU A 96 8.84 7.14 -0.01
CA LEU A 96 9.54 6.10 -0.76
C LEU A 96 10.19 6.64 -2.04
N SER A 97 9.47 7.50 -2.77
CA SER A 97 10.03 8.16 -3.97
C SER A 97 11.24 9.03 -3.62
N LEU A 98 11.18 9.75 -2.51
CA LEU A 98 12.27 10.58 -2.03
C LEU A 98 13.48 9.74 -1.58
N LEU A 99 13.27 8.68 -0.81
CA LEU A 99 14.34 7.78 -0.37
C LEU A 99 15.06 7.11 -1.55
N LYS A 100 14.33 6.78 -2.63
CA LYS A 100 14.93 6.30 -3.89
C LYS A 100 15.82 7.36 -4.53
N LYS A 101 15.34 8.60 -4.63
CA LYS A 101 16.12 9.73 -5.19
C LYS A 101 17.37 10.05 -4.37
N LEU A 102 17.29 9.88 -3.05
CA LEU A 102 18.41 10.07 -2.13
C LEU A 102 19.40 8.90 -2.09
N GLY A 103 19.18 7.86 -2.91
CA GLY A 103 20.03 6.66 -2.93
C GLY A 103 20.01 5.85 -1.63
N VAL A 104 18.98 6.04 -0.79
CA VAL A 104 18.83 5.33 0.49
C VAL A 104 18.30 3.91 0.26
N ILE A 105 17.42 3.77 -0.74
CA ILE A 105 16.82 2.50 -1.13
C ILE A 105 16.91 2.35 -2.64
N CYS A 106 17.10 1.11 -3.10
CA CYS A 106 17.00 0.74 -4.50
C CYS A 106 15.96 -0.39 -4.65
N SER A 107 15.44 -0.57 -5.87
CA SER A 107 14.53 -1.67 -6.17
C SER A 107 15.20 -2.57 -7.19
N ILE A 108 15.52 -3.79 -6.77
CA ILE A 108 16.09 -4.81 -7.63
C ILE A 108 14.98 -5.79 -8.01
N PRO A 109 14.72 -6.03 -9.31
CA PRO A 109 13.75 -7.04 -9.73
C PRO A 109 14.13 -8.41 -9.16
N LYS A 110 13.17 -9.09 -8.51
CA LYS A 110 13.34 -10.44 -7.98
C LYS A 110 12.39 -11.39 -8.67
N THR A 111 12.91 -12.50 -9.19
CA THR A 111 12.09 -13.60 -9.70
C THR A 111 11.51 -14.38 -8.51
N ILE A 112 10.21 -14.61 -8.53
CA ILE A 112 9.51 -15.40 -7.51
C ILE A 112 9.01 -16.67 -8.19
N TYR A 113 9.37 -17.83 -7.63
CA TYR A 113 8.77 -19.09 -8.02
C TYR A 113 7.46 -19.27 -7.24
N SER A 114 6.36 -19.44 -7.98
CA SER A 114 5.04 -19.69 -7.42
C SER A 114 4.57 -21.08 -7.84
N LYS A 115 4.07 -21.85 -6.88
CA LYS A 115 3.63 -23.24 -7.13
C LYS A 115 2.23 -23.30 -7.71
N SER A 116 1.43 -22.26 -7.46
CA SER A 116 0.07 -22.15 -7.95
C SER A 116 -0.27 -20.72 -8.40
N THR A 117 -1.43 -20.59 -9.06
CA THR A 117 -1.96 -19.28 -9.46
C THR A 117 -2.31 -18.43 -8.24
N GLU A 118 -2.79 -19.02 -7.15
CA GLU A 118 -3.03 -18.29 -5.89
C GLU A 118 -1.76 -17.64 -5.34
N ASP A 119 -0.62 -18.36 -5.39
CA ASP A 119 0.67 -17.82 -4.96
C ASP A 119 1.10 -16.62 -5.82
N LEU A 120 0.85 -16.68 -7.13
CA LEU A 120 1.13 -15.57 -8.05
C LEU A 120 0.27 -14.34 -7.74
N VAL A 121 -1.03 -14.54 -7.52
CA VAL A 121 -1.97 -13.47 -7.16
C VAL A 121 -1.58 -12.84 -5.83
N LEU A 122 -1.30 -13.66 -4.81
CA LEU A 122 -0.86 -13.18 -3.50
C LEU A 122 0.46 -12.40 -3.62
N SER A 123 1.45 -12.93 -4.33
CA SER A 123 2.74 -12.26 -4.54
C SER A 123 2.57 -10.91 -5.24
N HIS A 124 1.64 -10.82 -6.20
CA HIS A 124 1.30 -9.56 -6.87
C HIS A 124 0.72 -8.53 -5.90
N ILE A 125 -0.24 -8.94 -5.05
CA ILE A 125 -0.85 -8.07 -4.03
C ILE A 125 0.22 -7.63 -3.02
N LEU A 126 1.07 -8.56 -2.55
CA LEU A 126 2.19 -8.28 -1.65
C LEU A 126 3.14 -7.23 -2.21
N ALA A 127 3.55 -7.37 -3.47
CA ALA A 127 4.45 -6.42 -4.12
C ALA A 127 3.86 -5.01 -4.23
N LYS A 128 2.55 -4.90 -4.45
CA LYS A 128 1.86 -3.60 -4.61
C LYS A 128 1.40 -2.98 -3.30
N GLY A 129 1.11 -3.79 -2.29
CA GLY A 129 0.54 -3.39 -1.01
C GLY A 129 -0.98 -3.17 -1.05
N GLU A 130 -1.48 -2.45 -2.05
CA GLU A 130 -2.90 -2.21 -2.27
C GLU A 130 -3.20 -2.16 -3.78
N VAL A 131 -4.23 -2.88 -4.24
CA VAL A 131 -4.59 -3.00 -5.66
C VAL A 131 -6.11 -2.99 -5.82
N LYS A 132 -6.63 -2.38 -6.89
CA LYS A 132 -8.05 -2.50 -7.23
C LYS A 132 -8.36 -3.89 -7.76
N PHE A 133 -9.53 -4.41 -7.46
CA PHE A 133 -9.94 -5.74 -7.91
C PHE A 133 -9.98 -5.85 -9.45
N SER A 134 -10.42 -4.79 -10.14
CA SER A 134 -10.36 -4.71 -11.61
C SER A 134 -8.95 -4.85 -12.19
N ASP A 135 -7.93 -4.29 -11.53
CA ASP A 135 -6.54 -4.40 -12.00
C ASP A 135 -6.00 -5.82 -11.80
N ILE A 136 -6.43 -6.51 -10.73
CA ILE A 136 -6.12 -7.92 -10.51
C ILE A 136 -6.75 -8.77 -11.62
N LYS A 137 -8.05 -8.58 -11.91
CA LYS A 137 -8.75 -9.31 -13.00
C LYS A 137 -8.11 -9.10 -14.37
N LYS A 138 -7.68 -7.88 -14.68
CA LYS A 138 -6.96 -7.57 -15.93
C LYS A 138 -5.60 -8.26 -16.00
N LYS A 139 -4.88 -8.35 -14.88
CA LYS A 139 -3.55 -8.98 -14.84
C LYS A 139 -3.63 -10.50 -14.86
N PHE A 140 -4.66 -11.07 -14.26
CA PHE A 140 -4.92 -12.51 -14.15
C PHE A 140 -6.30 -12.82 -14.75
N PRO A 141 -6.42 -12.94 -16.08
CA PRO A 141 -7.69 -13.21 -16.75
C PRO A 141 -8.09 -14.69 -16.64
N ILE A 142 -8.24 -15.16 -15.40
CA ILE A 142 -8.63 -16.53 -15.04
C ILE A 142 -10.06 -16.54 -14.53
N ARG A 143 -10.79 -17.64 -14.80
CA ARG A 143 -12.21 -17.77 -14.46
C ARG A 143 -12.50 -17.64 -12.95
N ASP A 144 -11.62 -18.19 -12.12
CA ASP A 144 -11.88 -18.37 -10.69
C ASP A 144 -11.15 -17.33 -9.81
N ILE A 145 -10.79 -16.17 -10.37
CA ILE A 145 -10.05 -15.13 -9.62
C ILE A 145 -10.82 -14.60 -8.41
N ASP A 146 -12.14 -14.49 -8.52
CA ASP A 146 -13.02 -14.11 -7.41
C ASP A 146 -12.87 -15.10 -6.25
N ASP A 147 -12.89 -16.40 -6.53
CA ASP A 147 -12.74 -17.46 -5.52
C ASP A 147 -11.35 -17.46 -4.89
N ILE A 148 -10.30 -17.21 -5.68
CA ILE A 148 -8.93 -17.06 -5.17
C ILE A 148 -8.84 -15.89 -4.19
N ILE A 149 -9.39 -14.73 -4.53
CA ILE A 149 -9.35 -13.55 -3.66
C ILE A 149 -10.15 -13.80 -2.37
N ILE A 150 -11.34 -14.39 -2.46
CA ILE A 150 -12.13 -14.75 -1.27
C ILE A 150 -11.39 -15.76 -0.40
N LYS A 151 -10.76 -16.77 -1.00
CA LYS A 151 -9.95 -17.76 -0.28
C LYS A 151 -8.77 -17.10 0.45
N LEU A 152 -8.00 -16.26 -0.23
CA LEU A 152 -6.87 -15.56 0.38
C LEU A 152 -7.31 -14.63 1.53
N TRP A 153 -8.46 -13.97 1.40
CA TRP A 153 -9.04 -13.16 2.48
C TRP A 153 -9.53 -14.02 3.63
N ALA A 154 -10.22 -15.12 3.35
CA ALA A 154 -10.71 -16.05 4.37
C ALA A 154 -9.54 -16.65 5.16
N GLU A 155 -8.42 -16.98 4.50
CA GLU A 155 -7.18 -17.43 5.13
C GLU A 155 -6.43 -16.33 5.92
N GLY A 156 -6.91 -15.09 5.92
CA GLY A 156 -6.27 -13.98 6.63
C GLY A 156 -4.96 -13.51 5.99
N LYS A 157 -4.73 -13.80 4.71
CA LYS A 157 -3.51 -13.38 3.98
C LYS A 157 -3.64 -11.98 3.38
N ILE A 158 -4.86 -11.54 3.12
CA ILE A 158 -5.19 -10.22 2.58
C ILE A 158 -6.41 -9.63 3.30
N ASP A 159 -6.57 -8.32 3.19
CA ASP A 159 -7.71 -7.58 3.71
C ASP A 159 -8.52 -6.94 2.56
N ILE A 160 -9.84 -6.97 2.71
CA ILE A 160 -10.81 -6.35 1.80
C ILE A 160 -11.62 -5.36 2.65
N PRO A 161 -11.30 -4.05 2.61
CA PRO A 161 -11.92 -3.07 3.49
C PRO A 161 -13.45 -3.06 3.37
N GLY A 162 -14.13 -3.24 4.50
CA GLY A 162 -15.60 -3.26 4.58
C GLY A 162 -16.23 -4.63 4.31
N LEU A 163 -15.44 -5.67 3.99
CA LEU A 163 -15.91 -7.05 3.95
C LEU A 163 -15.98 -7.58 5.38
N ASN A 164 -17.14 -7.44 6.02
CA ASN A 164 -17.34 -7.76 7.43
C ASN A 164 -17.89 -9.17 7.68
N ILE A 165 -17.75 -10.08 6.72
CA ILE A 165 -18.23 -11.46 6.88
C ILE A 165 -17.26 -12.23 7.80
N PRO A 166 -17.73 -13.11 8.70
CA PRO A 166 -16.83 -13.96 9.47
C PRO A 166 -15.96 -14.84 8.54
N GLN A 167 -14.64 -14.73 8.65
CA GLN A 167 -13.69 -15.45 7.81
C GLN A 167 -13.89 -16.97 7.87
N GLU A 168 -14.21 -17.53 9.04
CA GLU A 168 -14.45 -18.97 9.22
C GLU A 168 -15.62 -19.49 8.37
N VAL A 169 -16.67 -18.69 8.20
CA VAL A 169 -17.81 -19.06 7.35
C VAL A 169 -17.38 -19.13 5.88
N ALA A 170 -16.59 -18.14 5.44
CA ALA A 170 -16.05 -18.13 4.09
C ALA A 170 -14.98 -19.20 3.84
N LYS A 171 -14.19 -19.59 4.85
CA LYS A 171 -13.29 -20.76 4.74
C LYS A 171 -14.06 -22.06 4.49
N LYS A 172 -15.21 -22.22 5.16
CA LYS A 172 -16.04 -23.44 5.07
C LYS A 172 -16.84 -23.52 3.77
N HIS A 173 -17.39 -22.40 3.31
CA HIS A 173 -18.35 -22.37 2.20
C HIS A 173 -17.83 -21.65 0.94
N GLY A 174 -16.65 -21.03 1.01
CA GLY A 174 -16.12 -20.21 -0.07
C GLY A 174 -16.96 -18.96 -0.27
N ARG A 175 -17.19 -18.62 -1.55
CA ARG A 175 -17.95 -17.45 -1.98
C ARG A 175 -19.47 -17.60 -1.81
N HIS A 176 -19.99 -18.82 -1.82
CA HIS A 176 -21.42 -19.11 -1.79
C HIS A 176 -21.81 -19.68 -0.43
N ILE A 177 -22.39 -18.83 0.42
CA ILE A 177 -22.69 -19.14 1.82
C ILE A 177 -24.19 -19.45 1.97
N PRO A 178 -24.58 -20.60 2.55
CA PRO A 178 -25.98 -20.86 2.89
C PRO A 178 -26.54 -19.81 3.86
N ALA A 179 -27.73 -19.28 3.59
CA ALA A 179 -28.27 -18.16 4.36
C ALA A 179 -28.57 -18.49 5.83
N ASP A 180 -28.80 -19.76 6.14
CA ASP A 180 -29.02 -20.29 7.50
C ASP A 180 -27.74 -20.31 8.35
N GLN A 181 -26.55 -20.20 7.74
CA GLN A 181 -25.28 -20.22 8.46
C GLN A 181 -24.85 -18.84 8.98
N ILE A 182 -25.57 -17.77 8.63
CA ILE A 182 -25.28 -16.41 9.12
C ILE A 182 -26.53 -15.82 9.78
N ASN A 183 -26.57 -15.88 11.11
CA ASN A 183 -27.70 -15.39 11.91
C ASN A 183 -27.91 -13.87 11.79
N GLN A 184 -26.83 -13.10 11.65
CA GLN A 184 -26.86 -11.66 11.41
C GLN A 184 -25.74 -11.30 10.45
N LEU A 185 -26.09 -10.96 9.22
CA LEU A 185 -25.12 -10.35 8.32
C LEU A 185 -24.84 -8.93 8.80
N PRO A 186 -23.59 -8.57 9.08
CA PRO A 186 -23.25 -7.16 9.21
C PRO A 186 -23.50 -6.48 7.85
N PRO A 187 -23.95 -5.21 7.84
CA PRO A 187 -24.16 -4.47 6.61
C PRO A 187 -22.88 -4.47 5.79
N SER A 188 -22.96 -5.09 4.63
CA SER A 188 -21.83 -5.27 3.72
C SER A 188 -22.35 -5.08 2.30
N LYS A 189 -21.72 -4.14 1.58
CA LYS A 189 -22.00 -3.92 0.15
C LYS A 189 -21.55 -5.09 -0.73
N PHE A 190 -20.84 -6.05 -0.15
CA PHE A 190 -20.20 -7.17 -0.84
C PHE A 190 -21.10 -8.40 -0.90
N ILE A 191 -22.41 -8.30 -0.65
CA ILE A 191 -23.28 -9.47 -0.52
C ILE A 191 -24.50 -9.35 -1.42
N ASN A 192 -24.65 -10.34 -2.30
CA ASN A 192 -25.86 -10.56 -3.07
C ASN A 192 -26.61 -11.78 -2.53
N SER A 193 -27.92 -11.66 -2.31
CA SER A 193 -28.76 -12.81 -1.95
C SER A 193 -29.44 -13.38 -3.17
N TYR A 194 -29.43 -14.70 -3.32
CA TYR A 194 -30.17 -15.41 -4.36
C TYR A 194 -30.83 -16.67 -3.80
N ILE A 195 -31.79 -17.21 -4.55
CA ILE A 195 -32.42 -18.50 -4.27
C ILE A 195 -31.92 -19.46 -5.33
N ASP A 196 -31.32 -20.56 -4.89
CA ASP A 196 -30.95 -21.64 -5.78
C ASP A 196 -32.22 -22.32 -6.30
N ARG A 197 -32.33 -22.45 -7.62
CA ARG A 197 -33.55 -22.96 -8.26
C ARG A 197 -33.73 -24.45 -8.07
N GLU A 198 -32.64 -25.20 -7.94
CA GLU A 198 -32.68 -26.66 -7.78
C GLU A 198 -33.06 -27.06 -6.36
N SER A 199 -32.41 -26.46 -5.35
CA SER A 199 -32.66 -26.79 -3.95
C SER A 199 -33.76 -25.95 -3.29
N GLY A 200 -34.17 -24.85 -3.90
CA GLY A 200 -35.08 -23.86 -3.29
C GLY A 200 -34.47 -23.10 -2.10
N LYS A 201 -33.18 -23.33 -1.79
CA LYS A 201 -32.51 -22.74 -0.63
C LYS A 201 -31.99 -21.35 -0.95
N LYS A 202 -32.01 -20.48 0.05
CA LYS A 202 -31.44 -19.13 -0.03
C LYS A 202 -29.95 -19.16 0.26
N PHE A 203 -29.17 -18.46 -0.57
CA PHE A 203 -27.74 -18.30 -0.44
C PHE A 203 -27.35 -16.82 -0.44
N PHE A 204 -26.21 -16.54 0.17
CA PHE A 204 -25.49 -15.28 0.07
C PHE A 204 -24.22 -15.49 -0.74
N GLU A 205 -24.03 -14.69 -1.77
CA GLU A 205 -22.83 -14.67 -2.59
C GLU A 205 -21.97 -13.47 -2.20
N ILE A 206 -20.69 -13.71 -1.92
CA ILE A 206 -19.72 -12.62 -1.76
C ILE A 206 -19.35 -12.07 -3.13
N VAL A 207 -19.52 -10.77 -3.35
CA VAL A 207 -19.23 -10.09 -4.61
C VAL A 207 -18.32 -8.90 -4.34
N ILE A 208 -17.19 -8.85 -5.05
CA ILE A 208 -16.22 -7.75 -4.96
C ILE A 208 -16.40 -6.87 -6.20
N ALA A 209 -16.69 -5.59 -6.00
CA ALA A 209 -16.88 -4.66 -7.12
C ALA A 209 -15.53 -4.30 -7.77
N PRO A 210 -15.50 -3.96 -9.07
CA PRO A 210 -14.27 -3.61 -9.80
C PRO A 210 -13.41 -2.52 -9.14
N GLU A 211 -14.03 -1.56 -8.48
CA GLU A 211 -13.43 -0.42 -7.79
C GLU A 211 -12.93 -0.73 -6.38
N ASP A 212 -13.36 -1.84 -5.80
CA ASP A 212 -12.95 -2.25 -4.47
C ASP A 212 -11.47 -2.58 -4.44
N LYS A 213 -10.88 -2.36 -3.27
CA LYS A 213 -9.46 -2.53 -3.06
C LYS A 213 -9.19 -3.77 -2.25
N VAL A 214 -8.16 -4.48 -2.66
CA VAL A 214 -7.56 -5.59 -1.92
C VAL A 214 -6.20 -5.10 -1.42
N ARG A 215 -5.92 -5.27 -0.14
CA ARG A 215 -4.65 -4.85 0.47
C ARG A 215 -4.02 -5.95 1.29
N ILE A 216 -2.73 -5.82 1.52
CA ILE A 216 -1.96 -6.73 2.36
C ILE A 216 -2.31 -6.53 3.84
N ILE A 217 -2.08 -7.56 4.63
CA ILE A 217 -2.04 -7.46 6.09
C ILE A 217 -0.57 -7.41 6.51
N VAL A 218 -0.19 -6.37 7.26
CA VAL A 218 1.18 -6.22 7.78
C VAL A 218 1.20 -6.77 9.19
N THR A 219 1.85 -7.91 9.39
CA THR A 219 2.08 -8.54 10.70
C THR A 219 3.33 -8.00 11.38
#